data_AF-A0A1G2YHI6-F1
#
_entry.id   AF-A0A1G2YHI6-F1
#
_cell.length_a   1.000
_cell.length_b   1.000
_cell.length_c   1.000
_cell.angle_alpha   90.00
_cell.angle_beta   90.00
_cell.angle_gamma   90.00
#
_symmetry.space_group_name_H-M   'P 1'
#
loop_
_entity.id
_entity.type
_entity.pdbx_description
1 polymer ?
#
loop_
_entity_poly.entity_id
_entity_poly.type
_entity_poly.pdbx_seq_one_letter_code
_entity_poly.pdbx_strand_id
1 'polypeptide(L)' 'MKYAGLTDEPKRKKLEHGNPRDFRVMQQFTSETAARQWERRMTAQGYEEDTSGKGWKYGYTFSI' A
#
# COMPACT_ATOMS: atom_id res chain seq x y z
N MET A 1 6.78 -12.44 -3.12
CA MET A 1 7.36 -11.25 -2.43
C MET A 1 6.24 -10.45 -1.78
N LYS A 2 6.51 -9.62 -0.76
CA LYS A 2 5.47 -8.83 -0.07
C LYS A 2 5.63 -7.36 -0.42
N TYR A 3 4.54 -6.73 -0.81
CA TYR A 3 4.51 -5.32 -1.21
C TYR A 3 3.64 -4.52 -0.26
N ALA A 4 4.06 -3.30 0.03
CA ALA A 4 3.30 -2.30 0.74
C ALA A 4 3.30 -1.01 -0.07
N GLY A 5 2.16 -0.33 -0.12
CA GLY A 5 2.05 0.92 -0.85
C GLY A 5 0.92 1.79 -0.34
N LEU A 6 0.89 2.99 -0.90
CA LEU A 6 -0.06 4.03 -0.56
C LEU A 6 -0.93 4.39 -1.77
N THR A 7 -2.22 4.56 -1.56
CA THR A 7 -3.17 4.93 -2.63
C THR A 7 -4.40 5.63 -2.08
N ASP A 8 -5.06 6.41 -2.92
CA ASP A 8 -6.41 6.91 -2.63
C ASP A 8 -7.50 5.98 -3.20
N GLU A 9 -7.13 5.06 -4.08
CA GLU A 9 -8.02 4.18 -4.84
C GLU A 9 -7.66 2.69 -4.66
N PRO A 10 -7.81 2.10 -3.45
CA PRO A 10 -7.32 0.74 -3.18
C PRO A 10 -7.99 -0.34 -4.05
N LYS A 11 -9.26 -0.17 -4.40
CA LYS A 11 -9.97 -1.09 -5.31
C LYS A 11 -9.37 -1.08 -6.72
N ARG A 12 -9.02 0.10 -7.23
CA ARG A 12 -8.39 0.26 -8.55
C ARG A 12 -6.98 -0.35 -8.51
N LYS A 13 -6.22 -0.09 -7.45
CA LYS A 13 -4.88 -0.67 -7.30
C LYS A 13 -4.85 -2.18 -7.22
N LYS A 14 -5.82 -2.77 -6.50
CA LYS A 14 -6.00 -4.22 -6.48
C LYS A 14 -6.14 -4.79 -7.89
N LEU A 15 -6.94 -4.15 -8.76
CA LEU A 15 -7.13 -4.60 -10.14
C LEU A 15 -5.88 -4.42 -11.00
N GLU A 16 -5.17 -3.30 -10.85
CA GLU A 16 -3.91 -3.04 -11.58
C GLU A 16 -2.83 -4.10 -11.27
N HIS A 17 -2.81 -4.62 -10.05
CA HIS A 17 -1.89 -5.68 -9.61
C HIS A 17 -2.39 -7.11 -9.92
N GLY A 18 -3.38 -7.27 -10.81
CA GLY A 18 -3.89 -8.59 -11.20
C GLY A 18 -4.84 -9.22 -10.18
N ASN A 19 -5.47 -8.40 -9.33
CA ASN A 19 -6.43 -8.82 -8.31
C ASN A 19 -5.88 -9.87 -7.30
N PRO A 20 -4.78 -9.56 -6.58
CA PRO A 20 -4.20 -10.48 -5.63
C PRO A 20 -5.22 -10.87 -4.56
N ARG A 21 -5.31 -12.17 -4.27
CA ARG A 21 -6.28 -12.72 -3.32
C ARG A 21 -6.09 -12.20 -1.91
N ASP A 22 -4.85 -11.92 -1.52
CA ASP A 22 -4.45 -11.43 -0.20
C ASP A 22 -4.31 -9.91 -0.12
N PHE A 23 -4.71 -9.16 -1.17
CA PHE A 23 -4.70 -7.71 -1.12
C PHE A 23 -5.55 -7.20 0.07
N ARG A 24 -4.92 -6.43 0.95
CA ARG A 24 -5.55 -5.89 2.16
C ARG A 24 -5.22 -4.42 2.32
N VAL A 25 -6.26 -3.63 2.57
CA VAL A 25 -6.11 -2.28 3.12
C VAL A 25 -5.85 -2.42 4.61
N MET A 26 -4.68 -2.02 5.07
CA MET A 26 -4.24 -2.13 6.45
C MET A 26 -4.74 -0.96 7.30
N GLN A 27 -4.68 0.25 6.74
CA GLN A 27 -4.98 1.46 7.48
C GLN A 27 -5.44 2.58 6.53
N GLN A 28 -6.34 3.43 7.01
CA GLN A 28 -6.66 4.72 6.40
C GLN A 28 -5.91 5.83 7.14
N PHE A 29 -5.32 6.76 6.39
CA PHE A 29 -4.59 7.91 6.90
C PHE A 29 -5.37 9.21 6.65
N THR A 30 -5.28 10.11 7.61
CA THR A 30 -5.82 11.48 7.53
C THR A 30 -4.73 12.51 7.21
N SER A 31 -3.45 12.09 7.20
CA SER A 31 -2.30 12.93 6.89
C SER A 31 -1.30 12.17 6.02
N GLU A 32 -0.81 12.83 4.98
CA GLU A 32 0.22 12.30 4.08
C GLU A 32 1.50 11.94 4.85
N THR A 33 1.90 12.76 5.82
CA THR A 33 3.10 12.50 6.63
C THR A 33 2.97 11.18 7.40
N ALA A 34 1.80 10.91 7.99
CA ALA A 34 1.54 9.66 8.71
C ALA A 34 1.55 8.44 7.76
N ALA A 35 0.98 8.61 6.56
CA ALA A 35 0.98 7.58 5.52
C ALA A 35 2.40 7.22 5.07
N ARG A 36 3.23 8.23 4.77
CA ARG A 36 4.64 8.03 4.38
C ARG A 36 5.48 7.42 5.50
N GLN A 37 5.24 7.80 6.75
CA GLN A 37 5.89 7.16 7.90
C GLN A 37 5.47 5.70 8.05
N TRP A 38 4.21 5.36 7.76
CA TRP A 38 3.77 3.97 7.73
C TRP A 38 4.45 3.18 6.61
N GLU A 39 4.48 3.71 5.39
CA GLU A 39 5.14 3.09 4.23
C GLU A 39 6.61 2.76 4.55
N ARG A 40 7.37 3.72 5.09
CA ARG A 40 8.75 3.50 5.54
C ARG A 40 8.89 2.41 6.61
N ARG A 41 7.93 2.33 7.54
CA ARG A 41 7.91 1.26 8.57
C ARG A 41 7.62 -0.10 7.96
N MET A 42 6.81 -0.18 6.90
CA MET A 42 6.57 -1.42 6.18
C MET A 42 7.83 -1.87 5.45
N THR A 43 8.53 -0.94 4.80
CA THR A 43 9.83 -1.23 4.14
C THR A 43 10.86 -1.73 5.14
N ALA A 44 10.94 -1.12 6.32
CA ALA A 44 11.82 -1.59 7.40
C ALA A 44 11.46 -2.99 7.93
N GLN A 45 10.21 -3.45 7.76
CA GLN A 45 9.76 -4.80 8.10
C GLN A 45 9.99 -5.82 6.97
N GLY A 46 10.61 -5.41 5.85
CA GLY A 46 10.92 -6.26 4.71
C GLY A 46 9.82 -6.33 3.65
N TYR A 47 8.86 -5.40 3.66
CA TYR A 47 7.98 -5.19 2.50
C TYR A 47 8.71 -4.37 1.43
N GLU A 48 8.42 -4.63 0.17
CA GLU A 48 8.87 -3.79 -0.93
C GLU A 48 7.89 -2.62 -1.13
N GLU A 49 8.44 -1.46 -1.48
CA GLU A 49 7.64 -0.27 -1.76
C GLU A 49 6.96 -0.39 -3.12
N ASP A 50 5.63 -0.35 -3.15
CA ASP A 50 4.87 -0.28 -4.40
C ASP A 50 4.80 1.18 -4.88
N THR A 51 5.72 1.54 -5.78
CA THR A 51 5.79 2.87 -6.40
C THR A 51 4.70 3.14 -7.44
N SER A 52 3.83 2.15 -7.69
CA SER A 52 2.80 2.19 -8.73
C SER A 52 1.65 3.17 -8.43
N GLY A 53 1.54 3.67 -7.19
CA GLY A 53 0.41 4.46 -6.70
C GLY A 53 0.64 5.96 -6.67
N LYS A 54 -0.33 6.74 -7.19
CA LYS A 54 -0.50 8.15 -6.84
C LYS A 54 -1.58 8.24 -5.75
N GLY A 55 -1.18 8.55 -4.52
CA GLY A 55 -2.10 8.75 -3.40
C GLY A 55 -1.51 8.33 -2.05
N TRP A 56 -2.21 8.66 -0.97
CA TRP A 56 -1.70 8.41 0.38
C TRP A 56 -2.76 8.05 1.43
N LYS A 57 -4.05 8.16 1.12
CA LYS A 57 -5.12 7.97 2.12
C LYS A 57 -5.25 6.54 2.62
N TYR A 58 -4.83 5.53 1.87
CA TYR A 58 -4.93 4.13 2.27
C TYR A 58 -3.59 3.43 2.12
N GLY A 59 -3.11 2.84 3.21
CA GLY A 59 -2.01 1.89 3.20
C GLY A 59 -2.54 0.49 2.89
N TYR A 60 -1.98 -0.14 1.86
CA TYR A 60 -2.33 -1.50 1.49
C TYR A 60 -1.10 -2.39 1.41
N THR A 61 -1.36 -3.68 1.53
CA THR A 61 -0.35 -4.73 1.36
C THR A 61 -0.90 -5.83 0.48
N PHE A 62 -0.01 -6.49 -0.24
CA PHE A 62 -0.32 -7.69 -1.02
C PHE A 62 0.95 -8.50 -1.25
N SER A 63 0.78 -9.72 -1.70
CA SER A 63 1.87 -10.62 -2.04
C SER A 63 1.71 -11.06 -3.50
N ILE A 64 2.86 -11.25 -4.16
CA ILE A 64 2.96 -11.92 -5.47
C ILE A 64 3.64 -13.27 -5.26
#